data_AF-A0A452Y5R7-F1
#
_entry.id   AF-A0A452Y5R7-F1
#
_cell.length_a   1.000
_cell.length_b   1.000
_cell.length_c   1.000
_cell.angle_alpha   90.00
_cell.angle_beta   90.00
_cell.angle_gamma   90.00
#
_symmetry.space_group_name_H-M   'P 1'
#
loop_
_entity.id
_entity.type
_entity.pdbx_description
1 polymer ?
#
loop_
_entity_poly.entity_id
_entity_poly.type
_entity_poly.pdbx_seq_one_letter_code
_entity_poly.pdbx_strand_id
1 'polypeptide(L)'
;SGHQLLRDPRHNKGLAFSEAERDAHYLRGLLPPAIVSQEHQEKKIMHNLRSYTVPLHRYIAMMDLQERNERLFYKLLIDNVEELLPVVYTPVVGEACQKYGSIYRRPQGLYISLKDK
;
A
#
# COMPACT_ATOMS: atom_id res chain seq x y z
N SER A 1 -16.16 -8.50 -6.76
CA SER A 1 -16.60 -7.33 -7.56
C SER A 1 -16.97 -6.17 -6.65
N GLY A 2 -17.23 -4.98 -7.21
CA GLY A 2 -17.63 -3.77 -6.47
C GLY A 2 -16.65 -3.37 -5.37
N HIS A 3 -17.17 -2.83 -4.27
CA HIS A 3 -16.35 -2.41 -3.13
C HIS A 3 -15.50 -3.52 -2.50
N GLN A 4 -15.95 -4.77 -2.53
CA GLN A 4 -15.18 -5.89 -1.99
C GLN A 4 -13.86 -6.06 -2.76
N LEU A 5 -13.92 -5.97 -4.09
CA LEU A 5 -12.72 -6.04 -4.94
C LEU A 5 -11.76 -4.87 -4.68
N LEU A 6 -12.30 -3.66 -4.48
CA LEU A 6 -11.49 -2.47 -4.17
C LEU A 6 -10.86 -2.49 -2.76
N ARG A 7 -11.43 -3.28 -1.84
CA ARG A 7 -10.95 -3.42 -0.46
C ARG A 7 -9.99 -4.59 -0.26
N ASP A 8 -9.93 -5.52 -1.21
CA ASP A 8 -8.99 -6.64 -1.20
C ASP A 8 -7.64 -6.20 -1.79
N PRO A 9 -6.57 -6.08 -0.98
CA PRO A 9 -5.27 -5.57 -1.44
C PRO A 9 -4.61 -6.44 -2.51
N ARG A 10 -4.92 -7.74 -2.54
CA ARG A 10 -4.35 -8.69 -3.52
C ARG A 10 -4.86 -8.47 -4.93
N HIS A 11 -6.09 -7.98 -5.03
CA HIS A 11 -6.82 -7.85 -6.29
C HIS A 11 -7.05 -6.40 -6.70
N ASN A 12 -6.98 -5.45 -5.77
CA ASN A 12 -7.15 -4.04 -6.06
C ASN A 12 -6.02 -3.50 -6.94
N LYS A 13 -6.39 -2.93 -8.10
CA LYS A 13 -5.47 -2.26 -9.04
C LYS A 13 -5.54 -0.74 -8.95
N GLY A 14 -6.36 -0.18 -8.06
CA GLY A 14 -6.63 1.25 -7.98
C GLY A 14 -7.15 1.77 -9.31
N LEU A 15 -6.49 2.77 -9.88
CA LEU A 15 -6.88 3.36 -11.16
C LEU A 15 -6.42 2.56 -12.39
N ALA A 16 -5.71 1.44 -12.22
CA ALA A 16 -5.23 0.61 -13.32
C ALA A 16 -6.26 -0.41 -13.82
N PHE A 17 -7.45 -0.48 -13.21
CA PHE A 17 -8.54 -1.27 -13.79
C PHE A 17 -8.91 -0.71 -15.17
N SER A 18 -8.89 -1.57 -16.19
CA SER A 18 -9.31 -1.22 -17.55
C SER A 18 -10.83 -0.96 -17.61
N GLU A 19 -11.31 -0.34 -18.69
CA GLU A 19 -12.76 -0.15 -18.90
C GLU A 19 -13.52 -1.48 -18.81
N ALA A 20 -13.02 -2.52 -19.49
CA ALA A 20 -13.64 -3.84 -19.50
C ALA A 20 -13.68 -4.49 -18.10
N GLU A 21 -12.61 -4.33 -17.30
CA GLU A 21 -12.60 -4.81 -15.92
C GLU A 21 -13.59 -4.03 -15.03
N ARG A 22 -13.71 -2.72 -15.25
CA ARG A 22 -14.65 -1.88 -14.52
C ARG A 22 -16.10 -2.27 -14.82
N ASP A 23 -16.41 -2.61 -16.06
CA ASP A 23 -17.69 -3.19 -16.47
C ASP A 23 -17.94 -4.54 -15.82
N ALA A 24 -17.04 -5.50 -16.04
CA ALA A 24 -17.21 -6.88 -15.61
C ALA A 24 -17.28 -7.02 -14.08
N HIS A 25 -16.62 -6.12 -13.33
CA HIS A 25 -16.56 -6.18 -11.88
C HIS A 25 -17.39 -5.12 -11.16
N TYR A 26 -18.35 -4.47 -11.84
CA TYR A 26 -19.25 -3.48 -11.22
C TYR A 26 -18.48 -2.35 -10.49
N LEU A 27 -17.44 -1.80 -11.14
CA LEU A 27 -16.63 -0.70 -10.61
C LEU A 27 -16.99 0.66 -11.23
N ARG A 28 -17.82 0.69 -12.29
CA ARG A 28 -18.29 1.95 -12.87
C ARG A 28 -18.98 2.81 -11.81
N GLY A 29 -18.62 4.09 -11.77
CA GLY A 29 -19.10 5.04 -10.76
C GLY A 29 -18.39 4.97 -9.41
N LEU A 30 -17.64 3.90 -9.10
CA LEU A 30 -16.85 3.78 -7.86
C LEU A 30 -15.43 4.36 -7.99
N LEU A 31 -14.95 4.51 -9.21
CA LEU A 31 -13.63 5.07 -9.54
C LEU A 31 -13.80 6.28 -10.47
N PRO A 32 -12.91 7.28 -10.41
CA PRO A 32 -12.88 8.36 -11.38
C PRO A 32 -12.62 7.82 -12.79
N PRO A 33 -13.02 8.53 -13.86
CA PRO A 33 -13.00 8.01 -15.23
C PRO A 33 -11.58 7.72 -15.76
N ALA A 34 -10.54 8.36 -15.22
CA ALA A 34 -9.17 8.15 -15.67
C ALA A 34 -8.69 6.71 -15.38
N ILE A 35 -8.04 6.11 -16.37
CA ILE A 35 -7.27 4.87 -16.23
C ILE A 35 -5.79 5.25 -16.15
N VAL A 36 -5.11 4.80 -15.09
CA VAL A 36 -3.71 5.14 -14.82
C VAL A 36 -2.90 3.86 -14.76
N SER A 37 -1.93 3.72 -15.67
CA SER A 37 -1.05 2.55 -15.71
C SER A 37 -0.29 2.35 -14.40
N GLN A 38 0.14 1.11 -14.13
CA GLN A 38 0.90 0.79 -12.93
C GLN A 38 2.16 1.65 -12.79
N GLU A 39 2.88 1.88 -13.88
CA GLU A 39 4.08 2.74 -13.93
C GLU A 39 3.78 4.19 -13.54
N HIS A 40 2.66 4.75 -14.00
CA HIS A 40 2.26 6.10 -13.60
C HIS A 40 1.84 6.17 -12.13
N GLN A 41 1.17 5.14 -11.62
CA GLN A 41 0.85 5.05 -10.19
C GLN A 41 2.13 4.96 -9.35
N GLU A 42 3.11 4.17 -9.78
CA GLU A 42 4.41 4.03 -9.15
C GLU A 42 5.14 5.37 -9.08
N LYS A 43 5.28 6.08 -10.21
CA LYS A 43 5.89 7.42 -10.28
C LYS A 43 5.22 8.41 -9.32
N LYS A 44 3.88 8.41 -9.28
CA LYS A 44 3.11 9.28 -8.37
C LYS A 44 3.39 8.96 -6.90
N ILE A 45 3.44 7.67 -6.55
CA ILE A 45 3.71 7.24 -5.18
C ILE A 45 5.15 7.57 -4.77
N MET A 46 6.15 7.29 -5.62
CA MET A 46 7.53 7.68 -5.35
C MET A 46 7.69 9.18 -5.13
N HIS A 47 7.02 10.00 -5.95
CA HIS A 47 7.01 11.44 -5.76
C HIS A 47 6.47 11.84 -4.38
N ASN A 48 5.34 11.25 -3.96
CA ASN A 48 4.76 11.49 -2.63
C ASN A 48 5.66 10.97 -1.49
N LEU A 49 6.34 9.84 -1.67
CA LEU A 49 7.23 9.30 -0.65
C LEU A 49 8.44 10.23 -0.43
N ARG A 50 9.00 10.76 -1.52
CA ARG A 50 10.14 11.67 -1.48
C ARG A 50 9.80 13.02 -0.85
N SER A 51 8.54 13.44 -0.86
CA SER A 51 8.11 14.69 -0.21
C SER A 51 8.02 14.58 1.33
N TYR A 52 7.92 13.37 1.89
CA TYR A 52 8.02 13.19 3.34
C TYR A 52 9.45 13.43 3.81
N THR A 53 9.60 14.31 4.80
CA THR A 53 10.86 14.64 5.45
C THR A 53 11.18 13.70 6.62
N VAL A 54 10.16 13.15 7.27
CA VAL A 54 10.31 12.21 8.40
C VAL A 54 10.29 10.77 7.86
N PRO A 55 11.34 9.95 8.10
CA PRO A 55 11.40 8.57 7.61
C PRO A 55 10.22 7.71 8.06
N LEU A 56 9.75 7.87 9.30
CA LEU A 56 8.59 7.16 9.83
C LEU A 56 7.31 7.43 9.02
N HIS A 57 7.13 8.62 8.46
CA HIS A 57 5.97 8.92 7.60
C HIS A 57 6.04 8.15 6.28
N ARG A 58 7.25 7.94 5.73
CA ARG A 58 7.45 7.09 4.55
C ARG A 58 7.11 5.63 4.87
N TYR A 59 7.52 5.13 6.04
CA TYR A 59 7.16 3.79 6.51
C TYR A 59 5.64 3.62 6.59
N ILE A 60 4.94 4.54 7.25
CA ILE A 60 3.47 4.49 7.38
C ILE A 60 2.81 4.49 5.99
N ALA A 61 3.27 5.34 5.06
CA ALA A 61 2.73 5.39 3.71
C ALA A 61 2.98 4.10 2.91
N MET A 62 4.12 3.44 3.11
CA MET A 62 4.44 2.14 2.51
C MET A 62 3.54 1.03 3.06
N MET A 63 3.31 0.99 4.37
CA MET A 63 2.40 0.02 4.99
C MET A 63 0.94 0.26 4.56
N ASP A 64 0.49 1.52 4.49
CA ASP A 64 -0.83 1.87 3.95
C ASP A 64 -1.00 1.43 2.48
N LEU A 65 0.08 1.47 1.70
CA LEU A 65 0.06 1.00 0.31
C LEU A 65 -0.06 -0.51 0.23
N GLN A 66 0.72 -1.24 1.02
CA GLN A 66 0.66 -2.71 1.11
C GLN A 66 -0.77 -3.18 1.44
N GLU A 67 -1.42 -2.52 2.40
CA GLU A 67 -2.80 -2.78 2.84
C GLU A 67 -3.89 -2.32 1.86
N ARG A 68 -3.53 -1.70 0.74
CA ARG A 68 -4.47 -1.20 -0.26
C ARG A 68 -4.28 -1.83 -1.63
N ASN A 69 -3.03 -2.04 -2.05
CA ASN A 69 -2.66 -2.60 -3.34
C ASN A 69 -1.29 -3.27 -3.21
N GLU A 70 -1.32 -4.57 -2.92
CA GLU A 70 -0.16 -5.39 -2.63
C GLU A 70 0.80 -5.46 -3.84
N ARG A 71 0.25 -5.57 -5.05
CA ARG A 71 1.04 -5.63 -6.29
C ARG A 71 1.82 -4.34 -6.53
N LEU A 72 1.19 -3.19 -6.29
CA LEU A 72 1.85 -1.90 -6.46
C LEU A 72 2.90 -1.66 -5.37
N PHE A 73 2.66 -2.11 -4.14
CA PHE A 73 3.67 -2.09 -3.08
C PHE A 73 4.94 -2.84 -3.48
N TYR A 74 4.81 -4.11 -3.92
CA TYR A 74 5.98 -4.91 -4.28
C TYR A 74 6.67 -4.39 -5.54
N LYS A 75 5.91 -3.96 -6.55
CA LYS A 75 6.47 -3.35 -7.77
C LYS A 75 7.33 -2.12 -7.44
N LEU A 76 6.78 -1.21 -6.64
CA LEU A 76 7.48 0.00 -6.18
C LEU A 76 8.77 -0.35 -5.41
N LEU A 77 8.69 -1.33 -4.50
CA LEU A 77 9.82 -1.77 -3.67
C LEU A 77 10.93 -2.41 -4.50
N ILE A 78 10.59 -3.26 -5.47
CA ILE A 78 11.56 -3.95 -6.33
C ILE A 78 12.30 -2.94 -7.21
N ASP A 79 11.57 -2.03 -7.86
CA ASP A 79 12.15 -1.05 -8.78
C ASP A 79 13.00 0.02 -8.08
N ASN A 80 12.78 0.25 -6.78
CA ASN A 80 13.44 1.31 -6.00
C ASN A 80 14.07 0.77 -4.71
N VAL A 81 14.57 -0.48 -4.76
CA VAL A 81 15.00 -1.23 -3.57
C VAL A 81 16.03 -0.50 -2.73
N GLU A 82 17.03 0.13 -3.34
CA GLU A 82 18.09 0.85 -2.60
C GLU A 82 17.53 2.02 -1.78
N GLU A 83 16.51 2.73 -2.30
CA GLU A 83 15.88 3.88 -1.62
C GLU A 83 14.87 3.42 -0.56
N LEU A 84 14.13 2.34 -0.82
CA LEU A 84 12.98 1.94 -0.02
C LEU A 84 13.28 0.85 1.02
N LEU A 85 14.32 0.03 0.83
CA LEU A 85 14.69 -1.00 1.79
C LEU A 85 14.99 -0.41 3.19
N PRO A 86 15.74 0.71 3.33
CA PRO A 86 15.95 1.33 4.63
C PRO A 86 14.69 1.93 5.27
N VAL A 87 13.64 2.17 4.47
CA VAL A 87 12.35 2.68 4.94
C VAL A 87 11.49 1.56 5.50
N VAL A 88 11.40 0.41 4.83
CA VAL A 88 10.53 -0.72 5.25
C VAL A 88 11.25 -1.72 6.16
N TYR A 89 12.58 -1.62 6.26
CA TYR A 89 13.42 -2.46 7.11
C TYR A 89 14.31 -1.59 8.01
N THR A 90 15.51 -2.04 8.32
CA THR A 90 16.45 -1.31 9.19
C THR A 90 16.96 -0.04 8.51
N PRO A 91 17.02 1.10 9.22
CA PRO A 91 16.75 1.29 10.65
C PRO A 91 15.29 1.66 10.99
N VAL A 92 14.48 2.09 10.03
CA VAL A 92 13.17 2.74 10.29
C VAL A 92 12.15 1.79 10.91
N VAL A 93 12.18 0.50 10.57
CA VAL A 93 11.32 -0.52 11.21
C VAL A 93 11.54 -0.60 12.72
N GLY A 94 12.76 -0.30 13.20
CA GLY A 94 13.06 -0.24 14.63
C GLY A 94 12.31 0.89 15.33
N GLU A 95 12.30 2.09 14.73
CA GLU A 95 11.49 3.22 15.22
C GLU A 95 9.99 2.89 15.16
N ALA A 96 9.55 2.24 14.08
CA ALA A 96 8.16 1.82 13.92
C ALA A 96 7.74 0.84 15.03
N CYS A 97 8.60 -0.12 15.40
CA CYS A 97 8.37 -1.03 16.52
C CYS A 97 8.25 -0.27 17.86
N GLN A 98 9.14 0.69 18.13
CA GLN A 98 9.10 1.50 19.35
C GLN A 98 7.80 2.31 19.47
N LYS A 99 7.29 2.80 18.33
CA LYS A 99 6.11 3.67 18.25
C LYS A 99 4.84 2.91 17.80
N TYR A 100 4.87 1.58 17.71
CA TYR A 100 3.86 0.79 16.99
C TYR A 100 2.44 1.06 17.49
N GLY A 101 2.24 1.13 18.81
CA GLY A 101 0.94 1.45 19.40
C GLY A 101 0.36 2.80 18.97
N SER A 102 1.21 3.80 18.70
CA SER A 102 0.78 5.14 18.28
C SER A 102 0.53 5.28 16.77
N ILE A 103 1.17 4.43 15.96
CA ILE A 103 1.07 4.45 14.49
C ILE A 103 0.18 3.33 13.94
N TYR A 104 -0.41 2.52 14.81
CA TYR A 104 -1.27 1.41 14.44
C TYR A 104 -2.48 1.88 13.62
N ARG A 105 -2.78 1.17 12.53
CA ARG A 105 -3.88 1.52 11.61
C ARG A 105 -4.75 0.32 11.26
N ARG A 106 -4.14 -0.72 10.70
CA ARG A 106 -4.79 -1.98 10.34
C ARG A 106 -3.95 -3.14 10.86
N PRO A 107 -4.58 -4.22 11.34
CA PRO A 107 -3.84 -5.39 11.80
C PRO A 107 -3.15 -6.03 10.61
N GLN A 108 -1.86 -6.36 10.78
CA GLN A 108 -1.09 -7.14 9.82
C GLN A 108 -0.58 -8.41 10.51
N GLY A 109 -0.79 -9.55 9.87
CA GLY A 109 -0.41 -10.85 10.43
C GLY A 109 -1.41 -11.36 11.49
N LEU A 110 -0.89 -12.11 12.46
CA LEU A 110 -1.66 -12.77 13.51
C LEU A 110 -1.04 -12.47 14.87
N TYR A 111 -1.87 -12.09 15.85
CA TYR A 111 -1.46 -11.87 17.23
C TYR A 111 -1.92 -13.06 18.07
N ILE A 112 -0.97 -13.77 18.70
CA ILE A 112 -1.26 -14.88 19.60
C ILE A 112 -0.67 -14.51 20.96
N SER A 113 -1.49 -14.56 22.00
CA SER A 113 -1.11 -14.21 23.36
C SER A 113 -1.12 -15.43 24.28
N LEU A 114 -0.53 -15.30 25.47
CA LEU A 114 -0.60 -16.35 26.50
C LEU A 114 -2.04 -16.63 26.99
N LYS A 115 -3.01 -15.76 26.70
CA LYS A 115 -4.43 -15.96 27.03
C LYS A 115 -5.13 -16.92 26.06
N ASP A 116 -4.50 -17.23 24.93
CA ASP A 116 -5.00 -18.14 23.90
C ASP A 116 -4.46 -19.57 24.08
N LYS A 117 -3.86 -19.86 25.24
CA LYS A 117 -3.29 -21.18 25.60
C LYS A 117 -4.36 -22.19 25.95
#